data_AF-A0A5B8M963-F1
#
_entry.id   AF-A0A5B8M963-F1
#
_cell.length_a   1.000
_cell.length_b   1.000
_cell.length_c   1.000
_cell.angle_alpha   90.00
_cell.angle_beta   90.00
_cell.angle_gamma   90.00
#
_symmetry.space_group_name_H-M   'P 1'
#
loop_
_entity.id
_entity.type
_entity.pdbx_description
1 polymer ?
#
loop_
_entity_poly.entity_id
_entity_poly.type
_entity_poly.pdbx_seq_one_letter_code
_entity_poly.pdbx_strand_id
1 'polypeptide(L)'
;MRPGAVATRRILKAPGFTAVRIALDEGETMREHQAAVPILIQVVEGTVDIDTEGVVTRFDTGGSLYVAARVPHSLYGVTAVHLLLILADHVATSGQTSDHDHHHDGRDHASQHAAGVAVDAHLADLTTPPAGVTPLVLSEKSAHPADCTCGEEDAREYPELDVRTVPHAIRHAVVLGALDSLGADGGIVLVAGHDPLPLLRQIGERHGDRFEVTYLERGPEAWRLQLASVLPDSAA
;
A
#
# COMPACT_ATOMS: atom_id res chain seq x y z
N MET A 1 12.96 25.38 25.81
CA MET A 1 13.39 25.10 24.43
C MET A 1 13.85 26.42 23.83
N ARG A 2 14.91 26.46 23.02
CA ARG A 2 15.18 27.64 22.18
C ARG A 2 14.22 27.56 20.98
N PRO A 3 13.52 28.63 20.58
CA PRO A 3 12.67 28.62 19.39
C PRO A 3 13.52 28.36 18.14
N GLY A 4 13.01 27.56 17.20
CA GLY A 4 13.69 27.17 15.96
C GLY A 4 14.55 25.92 16.14
N ALA A 5 14.10 24.96 16.94
CA ALA A 5 14.86 23.77 17.28
C ALA A 5 14.27 22.49 16.67
N VAL A 6 15.11 21.75 15.95
CA VAL A 6 14.93 20.31 15.74
C VAL A 6 15.72 19.59 16.82
N ALA A 7 15.04 18.82 17.66
CA ALA A 7 15.66 18.10 18.77
C ALA A 7 15.41 16.59 18.67
N THR A 8 16.48 15.82 18.54
CA THR A 8 16.44 14.35 18.47
C THR A 8 17.03 13.74 19.73
N ARG A 9 16.30 12.80 20.36
CA ARG A 9 16.75 12.10 21.57
C ARG A 9 16.39 10.62 21.50
N ARG A 10 17.39 9.75 21.60
CA ARG A 10 17.15 8.31 21.81
C ARG A 10 16.50 8.08 23.17
N ILE A 11 15.33 7.43 23.17
CA ILE A 11 14.60 7.08 24.39
C ILE A 11 15.19 5.80 24.98
N LEU A 12 15.30 4.75 24.15
CA LEU A 12 15.85 3.45 24.56
C LEU A 12 16.41 2.70 23.35
N LYS A 13 17.27 1.72 23.64
CA LYS A 13 17.73 0.71 22.69
C LYS A 13 17.46 -0.67 23.30
N ALA A 14 16.78 -1.54 22.55
CA ALA A 14 16.45 -2.89 22.95
C ALA A 14 16.83 -3.87 21.82
N PRO A 15 16.94 -5.18 22.10
CA PRO A 15 17.02 -6.17 21.03
C PRO A 15 15.83 -6.04 20.07
N GLY A 16 16.12 -5.92 18.77
CA GLY A 16 15.10 -5.85 17.72
C GLY A 16 14.59 -4.43 17.41
N PHE A 17 14.84 -3.42 18.25
CA PHE A 17 14.48 -2.05 17.92
C PHE A 17 15.18 -0.95 18.74
N THR A 18 15.25 0.25 18.17
CA THR A 18 15.62 1.48 18.87
C THR A 18 14.45 2.47 18.83
N ALA A 19 14.09 3.07 19.97
CA ALA A 19 13.09 4.13 20.02
C ALA A 19 13.76 5.50 20.14
N VAL A 20 13.36 6.43 19.27
CA VAL A 20 13.89 7.80 19.19
C VAL A 20 12.72 8.78 19.24
N ARG A 21 12.84 9.82 20.05
CA ARG A 21 11.94 10.96 20.03
C ARG A 21 12.52 12.06 19.15
N ILE A 22 11.68 12.68 18.34
CA ILE A 22 12.02 13.91 17.62
C ILE A 22 11.00 14.97 18.01
N ALA A 23 11.47 16.19 18.26
CA ALA A 23 10.64 17.36 18.43
C ALA A 23 11.05 18.39 17.36
N LEU A 24 10.06 18.92 16.64
CA LEU A 24 10.23 20.03 15.72
C LEU A 24 9.34 21.17 16.22
N ASP A 25 9.89 22.38 16.27
CA ASP A 25 9.05 23.57 16.43
C ASP A 25 8.24 23.81 15.13
N GLU A 26 7.20 24.65 15.22
CA GLU A 26 6.40 25.03 14.06
C GLU A 26 7.26 25.67 12.96
N GLY A 27 7.07 25.21 11.73
CA GLY A 27 7.81 25.64 10.55
C GLY A 27 9.20 25.03 10.41
N GLU A 28 9.68 24.27 11.40
CA GLU A 28 10.99 23.61 11.32
C GLU A 28 10.95 22.37 10.43
N THR A 29 12.09 22.10 9.79
CA THR A 29 12.23 20.98 8.85
C THR A 29 13.38 20.09 9.26
N MET A 30 13.13 18.79 9.33
CA MET A 30 14.20 17.80 9.24
C MET A 30 14.34 17.40 7.78
N ARG A 31 15.40 17.94 7.15
CA ARG A 31 15.68 17.75 5.72
C ARG A 31 15.81 16.27 5.38
N GLU A 32 15.71 15.99 4.08
CA GLU A 32 15.82 14.64 3.54
C GLU A 32 16.98 13.86 4.16
N HIS A 33 16.62 12.69 4.71
CA HIS A 33 17.54 11.74 5.30
C HIS A 33 16.96 10.34 5.14
N GLN A 34 17.76 9.32 5.45
CA GLN A 34 17.36 7.93 5.33
C GLN A 34 17.90 7.10 6.50
N ALA A 35 17.11 6.12 6.93
CA ALA A 35 17.53 5.15 7.93
C ALA A 35 18.05 3.88 7.24
N ALA A 36 19.09 3.26 7.78
CA ALA A 36 19.63 2.01 7.22
C ALA A 36 18.67 0.81 7.37
N VAL A 37 17.69 0.93 8.27
CA VAL A 37 16.71 -0.08 8.64
C VAL A 37 15.30 0.48 8.54
N PRO A 38 14.25 -0.36 8.50
CA PRO A 38 12.87 0.12 8.46
C PRO A 38 12.50 0.91 9.72
N ILE A 39 11.68 1.92 9.56
CA ILE A 39 11.21 2.77 10.64
C ILE A 39 9.68 2.85 10.66
N LEU A 40 9.11 2.96 11.85
CA LEU A 40 7.74 3.40 12.07
C LEU A 40 7.80 4.79 12.72
N ILE A 41 7.16 5.77 12.08
CA ILE A 41 7.02 7.13 12.59
C ILE A 41 5.61 7.25 13.15
N GLN A 42 5.48 7.69 14.40
CA GLN A 42 4.21 7.98 15.04
C GLN A 42 4.16 9.44 15.50
N VAL A 43 3.06 10.13 15.18
CA VAL A 43 2.77 11.47 15.67
C VAL A 43 2.16 11.36 17.05
N VAL A 44 2.94 11.73 18.07
CA VAL A 44 2.48 11.69 19.47
C VAL A 44 1.62 12.91 19.78
N GLU A 45 1.97 14.07 19.21
CA GLU A 45 1.28 15.34 19.41
C GLU A 45 1.65 16.31 18.28
N GLY A 46 0.69 17.12 17.82
CA GLY A 46 0.87 18.13 16.76
C GLY A 46 0.54 17.60 15.37
N THR A 47 0.98 18.33 14.34
CA THR A 47 0.78 18.04 12.92
C THR A 47 2.10 18.15 12.16
N VAL A 48 2.37 17.18 11.29
CA VAL A 48 3.58 17.09 10.45
C VAL A 48 3.23 16.72 9.02
N ASP A 49 3.94 17.32 8.07
CA ASP A 49 3.99 16.84 6.69
C ASP A 49 5.23 15.96 6.52
N ILE A 50 5.03 14.73 6.04
CA ILE A 50 6.11 13.77 5.80
C ILE A 50 6.21 13.53 4.30
N ASP A 51 7.37 13.83 3.74
CA ASP A 51 7.71 13.51 2.35
C ASP A 51 8.43 12.17 2.31
N THR A 52 7.92 11.23 1.52
CA THR A 52 8.63 10.01 1.14
C THR A 52 8.67 9.92 -0.38
N GLU A 53 9.88 9.92 -0.96
CA GLU A 53 10.10 9.81 -2.41
C GLU A 53 9.27 10.82 -3.24
N GLY A 54 9.09 12.04 -2.73
CA GLY A 54 8.36 13.13 -3.38
C GLY A 54 6.85 13.13 -3.12
N VAL A 55 6.34 12.15 -2.35
CA VAL A 55 4.94 12.09 -1.93
C VAL A 55 4.83 12.67 -0.52
N VAL A 56 4.24 13.86 -0.42
CA VAL A 56 3.99 14.54 0.86
C VAL A 56 2.63 14.11 1.41
N THR A 57 2.63 13.54 2.61
CA THR A 57 1.42 13.16 3.36
C THR A 57 1.38 13.89 4.70
N ARG A 58 0.23 14.50 5.02
CA ARG A 58 -0.01 15.17 6.30
C ARG A 58 -0.51 14.18 7.35
N PHE A 59 0.05 14.24 8.55
CA PHE A 59 -0.38 13.44 9.69
C PHE A 59 -0.64 14.34 10.90
N ASP A 60 -1.81 14.15 11.50
CA ASP A 60 -2.17 14.72 12.80
C ASP A 60 -1.79 13.77 13.94
N THR A 61 -2.07 14.18 15.18
CA THR A 61 -1.87 13.37 16.38
C THR A 61 -2.52 11.99 16.25
N GLY A 62 -1.78 10.93 16.58
CA GLY A 62 -2.16 9.55 16.34
C GLY A 62 -1.71 9.01 14.97
N GLY A 63 -1.30 9.90 14.07
CA GLY A 63 -0.60 9.66 12.81
C GLY A 63 0.40 8.53 12.85
N SER A 64 0.39 7.61 11.89
CA SER A 64 1.46 6.62 11.76
C SER A 64 1.91 6.40 10.31
N LEU A 65 3.20 6.19 10.11
CA LEU A 65 3.80 5.94 8.80
C LEU A 65 4.93 4.92 8.94
N TYR A 66 4.82 3.79 8.23
CA TYR A 66 5.94 2.89 8.03
C TYR A 66 6.78 3.38 6.86
N VAL A 67 8.09 3.47 7.04
CA VAL A 67 9.05 3.79 5.99
C VAL A 67 10.06 2.65 5.93
N ALA A 68 10.21 2.04 4.75
CA ALA A 68 11.14 0.93 4.61
C ALA A 68 12.60 1.39 4.72
N ALA A 69 13.50 0.41 4.85
CA ALA A 69 14.93 0.67 4.92
C ALA A 69 15.42 1.46 3.69
N ARG A 70 16.28 2.44 3.93
CA ARG A 70 16.93 3.28 2.91
C ARG A 70 15.99 4.11 2.04
N VAL A 71 14.70 4.22 2.38
CA VAL A 71 13.79 5.16 1.72
C VAL A 71 14.08 6.57 2.24
N PRO A 72 14.45 7.52 1.37
CA PRO A 72 14.63 8.92 1.75
C PRO A 72 13.31 9.52 2.22
N HIS A 73 13.38 10.26 3.31
CA HIS A 73 12.23 10.94 3.88
C HIS A 73 12.61 12.29 4.49
N SER A 74 11.67 13.23 4.48
CA SER A 74 11.80 14.52 5.16
C SER A 74 10.57 14.83 6.00
N LEU A 75 10.75 15.66 7.03
CA LEU A 75 9.68 16.04 7.96
C LEU A 75 9.57 17.56 8.02
N TYR A 76 8.35 18.07 7.93
CA TYR A 76 8.03 19.49 8.10
C TYR A 76 6.99 19.66 9.20
N GLY A 77 7.35 20.36 10.28
CA GLY A 77 6.43 20.64 11.39
C GLY A 77 5.41 21.69 11.00
N VAL A 78 4.17 21.28 10.70
CA VAL A 78 3.07 22.22 10.42
C VAL A 78 2.66 22.95 11.70
N THR A 79 2.72 22.26 12.83
CA THR A 79 2.72 22.85 14.18
C THR A 79 3.99 22.43 14.91
N ALA A 80 4.17 22.90 16.15
CA ALA A 80 5.08 22.21 17.06
C ALA A 80 4.63 20.74 17.17
N VAL A 81 5.55 19.81 16.92
CA VAL A 81 5.23 18.38 16.78
C VAL A 81 6.22 17.51 17.53
N HIS A 82 5.67 16.48 18.20
CA HIS A 82 6.41 15.43 18.88
C HIS A 82 6.20 14.10 18.17
N LEU A 83 7.30 13.48 17.76
CA LEU A 83 7.31 12.22 17.03
C LEU A 83 8.00 11.14 17.84
N LEU A 84 7.44 9.94 17.81
CA LEU A 84 8.08 8.71 18.26
C LEU A 84 8.46 7.89 17.03
N LEU A 85 9.75 7.64 16.87
CA LEU A 85 10.30 6.79 15.82
C LEU A 85 10.73 5.46 16.44
N ILE A 86 10.30 4.36 15.83
CA ILE A 86 10.78 3.01 16.13
C ILE A 86 11.61 2.54 14.94
N LEU A 87 12.91 2.37 15.14
CA LEU A 87 13.81 1.78 14.15
C LEU A 87 13.88 0.29 14.42
N ALA A 88 13.42 -0.54 13.50
CA ALA A 88 13.49 -2.00 13.64
C ALA A 88 14.92 -2.46 13.32
N ASP A 89 15.57 -3.20 14.23
CA ASP A 89 16.82 -3.87 13.86
C ASP A 89 16.49 -5.05 12.95
N HIS A 90 17.41 -5.41 12.03
CA HIS A 90 17.28 -6.68 11.33
C HIS A 90 17.24 -7.81 12.36
N VAL A 91 16.11 -8.50 12.49
CA VAL A 91 16.12 -9.84 13.06
C VAL A 91 16.91 -10.67 12.06
N ALA A 92 18.16 -10.97 12.40
CA ALA A 92 18.87 -12.02 11.69
C ALA A 92 17.96 -13.25 11.78
N THR A 93 17.43 -13.70 10.65
CA THR A 93 16.85 -15.03 10.55
C THR A 93 17.95 -15.97 10.96
N SER A 94 17.92 -16.44 12.21
CA SER A 94 18.78 -17.50 12.69
C SER A 94 18.36 -18.77 11.96
N GLY A 95 18.89 -18.95 10.75
CA GLY A 95 18.84 -20.20 10.02
C GLY A 95 19.77 -21.19 10.73
N GLN A 96 19.20 -22.09 11.52
CA GLN A 96 19.81 -23.37 11.81
C GLN A 96 19.16 -24.42 10.91
N THR A 97 19.90 -24.94 9.95
CA THR A 97 20.15 -26.39 9.77
C THR A 97 21.36 -26.59 8.86
N SER A 98 22.18 -27.55 9.25
CA SER A 98 23.51 -27.89 8.76
C SER A 98 23.57 -28.44 7.32
N ASP A 99 24.79 -28.30 6.76
CA ASP A 99 25.52 -29.28 5.95
C ASP A 99 25.19 -29.43 4.44
N HIS A 100 25.99 -28.79 3.57
CA HIS A 100 26.93 -29.45 2.64
C HIS A 100 27.56 -28.44 1.65
N ASP A 101 28.85 -28.64 1.38
CA ASP A 101 29.67 -27.96 0.36
C ASP A 101 29.03 -27.92 -1.03
N HIS A 102 29.11 -26.79 -1.74
CA HIS A 102 29.75 -26.68 -3.07
C HIS A 102 29.78 -25.24 -3.63
N HIS A 103 31.01 -24.83 -3.97
CA HIS A 103 31.48 -24.03 -5.11
C HIS A 103 30.91 -22.62 -5.43
N HIS A 104 31.85 -21.71 -5.65
CA HIS A 104 31.75 -20.28 -5.90
C HIS A 104 31.55 -19.97 -7.40
N ASP A 105 30.70 -19.01 -7.78
CA ASP A 105 31.06 -17.91 -8.71
C ASP A 105 29.94 -16.83 -8.83
N GLY A 106 30.34 -15.56 -9.04
CA GLY A 106 29.62 -14.66 -9.97
C GLY A 106 28.48 -13.75 -9.50
N ARG A 107 28.83 -12.63 -8.85
CA ARG A 107 28.41 -11.22 -9.11
C ARG A 107 26.96 -10.80 -9.51
N ASP A 108 26.58 -9.70 -8.86
CA ASP A 108 25.88 -8.48 -9.35
C ASP A 108 24.33 -8.33 -9.30
N HIS A 109 23.93 -7.47 -8.35
CA HIS A 109 22.89 -6.42 -8.36
C HIS A 109 21.44 -6.71 -8.82
N ALA A 110 20.48 -6.55 -7.90
CA ALA A 110 19.41 -5.54 -8.04
C ALA A 110 18.64 -5.35 -6.72
N SER A 111 18.69 -4.10 -6.23
CA SER A 111 17.90 -3.53 -5.14
C SER A 111 16.40 -3.63 -5.44
N GLN A 112 15.61 -4.23 -4.54
CA GLN A 112 14.15 -4.14 -4.59
C GLN A 112 13.67 -3.11 -3.57
N HIS A 113 13.26 -1.97 -4.12
CA HIS A 113 12.61 -0.86 -3.44
C HIS A 113 11.24 -1.29 -2.89
N ALA A 114 10.98 -0.95 -1.63
CA ALA A 114 9.64 -0.90 -1.07
C ALA A 114 9.46 0.50 -0.47
N ALA A 115 8.67 1.34 -1.13
CA ALA A 115 8.29 2.65 -0.63
C ALA A 115 7.53 2.53 0.70
N GLY A 116 7.68 3.51 1.57
CA GLY A 116 6.99 3.56 2.86
C GLY A 116 5.48 3.43 2.74
N VAL A 117 4.88 2.57 3.56
CA VAL A 117 3.43 2.40 3.64
C VAL A 117 2.92 3.30 4.77
N ALA A 118 2.20 4.37 4.41
CA ALA A 118 1.41 5.13 5.36
C ALA A 118 0.34 4.21 5.96
N VAL A 119 0.32 4.09 7.29
CA VAL A 119 -0.75 3.40 8.01
C VAL A 119 -1.67 4.47 8.56
N ASP A 120 -2.79 4.68 7.86
CA ASP A 120 -3.72 5.78 8.09
C ASP A 120 -4.14 5.88 9.56
N ALA A 121 -4.04 7.08 10.10
CA ALA A 121 -4.41 7.41 11.46
C ALA A 121 -5.89 7.76 11.54
N HIS A 122 -6.72 6.72 11.61
CA HIS A 122 -8.08 6.88 12.07
C HIS A 122 -8.54 5.67 12.89
N LEU A 123 -8.01 5.57 14.11
CA LEU A 123 -8.58 4.73 15.17
C LEU A 123 -9.15 5.62 16.29
N ALA A 124 -9.83 6.72 15.94
CA ALA A 124 -10.41 7.65 16.90
C ALA A 124 -11.94 7.71 16.91
N ASP A 125 -12.66 6.99 16.03
CA ASP A 125 -14.13 6.94 16.13
C ASP A 125 -14.70 5.57 15.73
N LEU A 126 -14.65 4.62 16.68
CA LEU A 126 -15.31 3.32 16.55
C LEU A 126 -16.53 3.19 17.48
N THR A 127 -17.10 4.29 17.99
CA THR A 127 -18.25 4.22 18.91
C THR A 127 -19.41 5.17 18.62
N THR A 128 -19.35 6.04 17.60
CA THR A 128 -20.46 6.96 17.31
C THR A 128 -21.00 6.79 15.88
N PRO A 129 -22.23 6.30 15.67
CA PRO A 129 -22.86 6.36 14.35
C PRO A 129 -23.18 7.83 14.01
N PRO A 130 -22.88 8.32 12.79
CA PRO A 130 -23.30 9.66 12.38
C PRO A 130 -24.83 9.70 12.28
N ALA A 131 -25.45 10.59 13.05
CA ALA A 131 -26.87 10.89 12.93
C ALA A 131 -27.13 11.52 11.55
N GLY A 132 -27.90 10.83 10.69
CA GLY A 132 -28.36 11.38 9.41
C GLY A 132 -28.25 10.46 8.19
N VAL A 133 -27.82 9.20 8.32
CA VAL A 133 -27.79 8.30 7.15
C VAL A 133 -29.19 7.79 6.85
N THR A 134 -29.79 8.33 5.79
CA THR A 134 -30.96 7.72 5.15
C THR A 134 -30.46 6.55 4.30
N PRO A 135 -31.04 5.33 4.39
CA PRO A 135 -30.59 4.22 3.57
C PRO A 135 -30.79 4.56 2.08
N LEU A 136 -29.73 4.36 1.29
CA LEU A 136 -29.79 4.41 -0.17
C LEU A 136 -30.66 3.26 -0.66
N VAL A 137 -31.82 3.60 -1.21
CA VAL A 137 -32.68 2.67 -1.96
C VAL A 137 -32.01 2.42 -3.31
N LEU A 138 -31.58 1.19 -3.55
CA LEU A 138 -31.12 0.74 -4.87
C LEU A 138 -32.32 0.75 -5.83
N SER A 139 -32.24 1.58 -6.86
CA SER A 139 -33.18 1.55 -7.98
C SER A 139 -32.79 0.40 -8.91
N GLU A 140 -33.56 -0.68 -8.90
CA GLU A 140 -33.41 -1.80 -9.84
C GLU A 140 -33.77 -1.32 -11.26
N LYS A 141 -32.76 -1.15 -12.11
CA LYS A 141 -32.97 -1.04 -13.55
C LYS A 141 -32.71 -2.39 -14.22
N SER A 142 -33.80 -3.15 -14.30
CA SER A 142 -34.12 -4.25 -15.24
C SER A 142 -32.98 -5.06 -15.86
N ALA A 143 -32.98 -6.35 -15.52
CA ALA A 143 -32.50 -7.42 -16.38
C ALA A 143 -33.28 -7.47 -17.71
N HIS A 144 -32.61 -7.91 -18.77
CA HIS A 144 -33.26 -8.52 -19.93
C HIS A 144 -32.53 -9.83 -20.27
N PRO A 145 -33.25 -10.96 -20.38
CA PRO A 145 -32.73 -12.23 -20.87
C PRO A 145 -33.05 -12.43 -22.37
N ALA A 146 -32.10 -13.00 -23.12
CA ALA A 146 -32.23 -13.82 -24.35
C ALA A 146 -30.87 -13.76 -25.07
N ASP A 147 -30.06 -14.82 -25.01
CA ASP A 147 -30.06 -15.94 -25.96
C ASP A 147 -30.00 -15.48 -27.43
N CYS A 148 -28.79 -15.56 -28.02
CA CYS A 148 -28.58 -15.99 -29.40
C CYS A 148 -27.10 -16.26 -29.68
N THR A 149 -26.90 -17.34 -30.43
CA THR A 149 -25.67 -17.97 -30.89
C THR A 149 -25.24 -17.42 -32.25
N CYS A 150 -23.99 -16.95 -32.37
CA CYS A 150 -23.18 -17.03 -33.58
C CYS A 150 -21.73 -16.66 -33.25
N GLY A 151 -20.79 -17.51 -33.65
CA GLY A 151 -19.37 -17.36 -33.36
C GLY A 151 -18.73 -16.23 -34.17
N GLU A 152 -18.23 -15.24 -33.45
CA GLU A 152 -17.18 -14.31 -33.86
C GLU A 152 -16.21 -14.23 -32.66
N GLU A 153 -14.90 -14.17 -32.90
CA GLU A 153 -13.87 -14.13 -31.85
C GLU A 153 -13.91 -12.76 -31.16
N ASP A 154 -14.95 -12.52 -30.37
CA ASP A 154 -15.12 -11.27 -29.65
C ASP A 154 -14.23 -11.30 -28.41
N ALA A 155 -13.23 -10.40 -28.40
CA ALA A 155 -12.46 -10.09 -27.21
C ALA A 155 -13.44 -9.81 -26.06
N ARG A 156 -13.49 -10.72 -25.08
CA ARG A 156 -14.45 -10.67 -23.98
C ARG A 156 -14.37 -9.31 -23.29
N GLU A 157 -15.40 -8.48 -23.47
CA GLU A 157 -15.40 -7.12 -22.95
C GLU A 157 -15.75 -7.16 -21.46
N TYR A 158 -14.74 -6.93 -20.63
CA TYR A 158 -14.87 -6.90 -19.18
C TYR A 158 -15.13 -5.48 -18.69
N PRO A 159 -15.94 -5.30 -17.63
CA PRO A 159 -16.19 -3.98 -17.03
C PRO A 159 -14.88 -3.32 -16.60
N GLU A 160 -14.79 -2.00 -16.73
CA GLU A 160 -13.61 -1.22 -16.34
C GLU A 160 -13.77 -0.69 -14.90
N LEU A 161 -12.73 -0.88 -14.08
CA LEU A 161 -12.57 -0.27 -12.77
C LEU A 161 -11.36 0.65 -12.80
N ASP A 162 -11.62 1.95 -12.93
CA ASP A 162 -10.59 2.98 -12.78
C ASP A 162 -10.31 3.22 -11.31
N VAL A 163 -9.18 2.70 -10.82
CA VAL A 163 -8.82 2.86 -9.42
C VAL A 163 -8.22 4.24 -9.11
N ARG A 164 -7.90 5.05 -10.12
CA ARG A 164 -7.43 6.43 -9.92
C ARG A 164 -8.53 7.29 -9.31
N THR A 165 -9.80 6.95 -9.54
CA THR A 165 -10.96 7.64 -8.95
C THR A 165 -11.27 7.15 -7.53
N VAL A 166 -10.67 6.03 -7.10
CA VAL A 166 -10.89 5.44 -5.79
C VAL A 166 -9.86 6.00 -4.79
N PRO A 167 -10.30 6.48 -3.61
CA PRO A 167 -9.39 6.91 -2.55
C PRO A 167 -8.36 5.83 -2.21
N HIS A 168 -7.10 6.24 -2.08
CA HIS A 168 -5.97 5.32 -1.89
C HIS A 168 -6.19 4.34 -0.72
N ALA A 169 -6.71 4.83 0.42
CA ALA A 169 -6.94 4.05 1.64
C ALA A 169 -7.83 2.81 1.44
N ILE A 170 -8.76 2.84 0.49
CA ILE A 170 -9.71 1.72 0.25
C ILE A 170 -9.48 1.04 -1.10
N ARG A 171 -8.53 1.51 -1.91
CA ARG A 171 -8.37 1.10 -3.31
C ARG A 171 -8.18 -0.40 -3.47
N HIS A 172 -7.27 -1.00 -2.71
CA HIS A 172 -7.05 -2.45 -2.78
C HIS A 172 -8.27 -3.23 -2.27
N ALA A 173 -8.94 -2.75 -1.22
CA ALA A 173 -10.15 -3.39 -0.72
C ALA A 173 -11.27 -3.39 -1.77
N VAL A 174 -11.44 -2.29 -2.52
CA VAL A 174 -12.40 -2.20 -3.63
C VAL A 174 -12.04 -3.18 -4.74
N VAL A 175 -10.78 -3.25 -5.17
CA VAL A 175 -10.37 -4.20 -6.23
C VAL A 175 -10.58 -5.63 -5.77
N LEU A 176 -10.12 -5.99 -4.57
CA LEU A 176 -10.25 -7.35 -4.07
C LEU A 176 -11.73 -7.73 -3.87
N GLY A 177 -12.57 -6.82 -3.37
CA GLY A 177 -14.01 -7.05 -3.25
C GLY A 177 -14.72 -7.19 -4.60
N ALA A 178 -14.27 -6.44 -5.61
CA ALA A 178 -14.74 -6.61 -6.99
C ALA A 178 -14.37 -8.00 -7.51
N LEU A 179 -13.12 -8.46 -7.30
CA LEU A 179 -12.66 -9.80 -7.68
C LEU A 179 -13.38 -10.92 -6.91
N ASP A 180 -13.63 -10.76 -5.61
CA ASP A 180 -14.40 -11.69 -4.78
C ASP A 180 -15.82 -11.91 -5.35
N SER A 181 -16.39 -10.88 -5.98
CA SER A 181 -17.74 -10.90 -6.55
C SER A 181 -17.81 -11.49 -7.95
N LEU A 182 -16.66 -11.75 -8.61
CA LEU A 182 -16.62 -12.34 -9.94
C LEU A 182 -16.97 -13.84 -9.89
N GLY A 183 -17.81 -14.27 -10.83
CA GLY A 183 -18.07 -15.68 -11.10
C GLY A 183 -16.88 -16.39 -11.77
N ALA A 184 -17.02 -17.69 -12.04
CA ALA A 184 -15.96 -18.54 -12.62
C ALA A 184 -15.48 -18.08 -14.00
N ASP A 185 -16.34 -17.34 -14.74
CA ASP A 185 -16.06 -16.84 -16.09
C ASP A 185 -15.92 -15.32 -16.13
N GLY A 186 -15.92 -14.69 -14.95
CA GLY A 186 -15.89 -13.25 -14.79
C GLY A 186 -14.50 -12.65 -14.98
N GLY A 187 -14.46 -11.35 -15.26
CA GLY A 187 -13.22 -10.59 -15.36
C GLY A 187 -13.49 -9.11 -15.24
N ILE A 188 -12.42 -8.34 -15.09
CA ILE A 188 -12.46 -6.89 -14.95
C ILE A 188 -11.21 -6.27 -15.60
N VAL A 189 -11.34 -5.09 -16.19
CA VAL A 189 -10.20 -4.28 -16.62
C VAL A 189 -9.88 -3.26 -15.53
N LEU A 190 -8.70 -3.36 -14.93
CA LEU A 190 -8.19 -2.42 -13.95
C LEU A 190 -7.44 -1.29 -14.66
N VAL A 191 -7.77 -0.04 -14.34
CA VAL A 191 -7.00 1.13 -14.79
C VAL A 191 -6.32 1.81 -13.61
N ALA A 192 -5.00 1.86 -13.65
CA ALA A 192 -4.16 2.43 -12.61
C ALA A 192 -3.23 3.52 -13.17
N GLY A 193 -2.77 4.41 -12.29
CA GLY A 193 -1.83 5.47 -12.65
C GLY A 193 -0.37 5.00 -12.74
N HIS A 194 -0.08 3.77 -12.32
CA HIS A 194 1.24 3.13 -12.37
C HIS A 194 1.05 1.61 -12.35
N ASP A 195 2.13 0.85 -12.60
CA ASP A 195 2.11 -0.61 -12.55
C ASP A 195 1.74 -1.12 -11.15
N PRO A 196 0.59 -1.80 -10.95
CA PRO A 196 0.08 -2.13 -9.63
C PRO A 196 0.70 -3.43 -9.05
N LEU A 197 2.02 -3.61 -9.17
CA LEU A 197 2.73 -4.81 -8.71
C LEU A 197 2.40 -5.23 -7.25
N PRO A 198 2.31 -4.30 -6.26
CA PRO A 198 1.94 -4.68 -4.90
C PRO A 198 0.53 -5.30 -4.80
N LEU A 199 -0.43 -4.77 -5.57
CA LEU A 199 -1.79 -5.28 -5.65
C LEU A 199 -1.84 -6.63 -6.38
N LEU A 200 -1.07 -6.80 -7.46
CA LEU A 200 -0.98 -8.09 -8.17
C LEU A 200 -0.43 -9.20 -7.25
N ARG A 201 0.60 -8.90 -6.46
CA ARG A 201 1.09 -9.82 -5.43
C ARG A 201 0.01 -10.16 -4.41
N GLN A 202 -0.72 -9.15 -3.91
CA GLN A 202 -1.80 -9.37 -2.94
C GLN A 202 -2.95 -10.21 -3.51
N ILE A 203 -3.26 -10.05 -4.81
CA ILE A 203 -4.22 -10.88 -5.51
C ILE A 203 -3.73 -12.33 -5.58
N GLY A 204 -2.47 -12.55 -5.93
CA GLY A 204 -1.87 -13.89 -5.95
C GLY A 204 -1.86 -14.57 -4.57
N GLU A 205 -1.53 -13.82 -3.51
CA GLU A 205 -1.56 -14.33 -2.13
C GLU A 205 -2.98 -14.74 -1.68
N ARG A 206 -4.01 -13.99 -2.09
CA ARG A 206 -5.40 -14.20 -1.65
C ARG A 206 -6.18 -15.18 -2.52
N HIS A 207 -5.94 -15.17 -3.83
CA HIS A 207 -6.73 -15.90 -4.82
C HIS A 207 -5.94 -17.00 -5.54
N GLY A 208 -4.64 -17.15 -5.24
CA GLY A 208 -3.77 -18.09 -5.93
C GLY A 208 -3.75 -17.82 -7.44
N ASP A 209 -3.79 -18.90 -8.22
CA ASP A 209 -3.77 -18.82 -9.68
C ASP A 209 -5.17 -18.62 -10.29
N ARG A 210 -6.18 -18.22 -9.51
CA ARG A 210 -7.57 -18.05 -9.99
C ARG A 210 -7.72 -16.99 -11.07
N PHE A 211 -6.86 -15.98 -11.10
CA PHE A 211 -6.96 -14.88 -12.06
C PHE A 211 -5.73 -14.82 -12.95
N GLU A 212 -5.96 -14.86 -14.26
CA GLU A 212 -4.94 -14.53 -15.26
C GLU A 212 -4.87 -13.01 -15.44
N VAL A 213 -3.65 -12.47 -15.41
CA VAL A 213 -3.38 -11.04 -15.55
C VAL A 213 -2.77 -10.76 -16.90
N THR A 214 -3.48 -10.02 -17.76
CA THR A 214 -3.02 -9.59 -19.07
C THR A 214 -2.84 -8.08 -19.08
N TYR A 215 -1.66 -7.60 -19.47
CA TYR A 215 -1.43 -6.16 -19.64
C TYR A 215 -1.95 -5.71 -21.00
N LEU A 216 -2.95 -4.84 -21.00
CA LEU A 216 -3.51 -4.23 -22.19
C LEU A 216 -2.76 -2.95 -22.58
N GLU A 217 -2.30 -2.20 -21.58
CA GLU A 217 -1.51 -0.97 -21.76
C GLU A 217 -0.49 -0.83 -20.63
N ARG A 218 0.73 -0.41 -20.97
CA ARG A 218 1.85 -0.25 -20.04
C ARG A 218 2.41 1.17 -20.06
N GLY A 219 1.65 2.14 -19.55
CA GLY A 219 2.11 3.50 -19.24
C GLY A 219 2.69 4.31 -20.41
N PRO A 220 3.15 5.55 -20.16
CA PRO A 220 3.17 6.23 -18.86
C PRO A 220 1.84 6.90 -18.45
N GLU A 221 0.92 7.09 -19.39
CA GLU A 221 -0.34 7.84 -19.15
C GLU A 221 -1.39 7.01 -18.40
N ALA A 222 -1.46 5.71 -18.68
CA ALA A 222 -2.32 4.77 -17.97
C ALA A 222 -1.74 3.35 -17.99
N TRP A 223 -2.01 2.59 -16.93
CA TRP A 223 -1.76 1.16 -16.87
C TRP A 223 -3.10 0.44 -16.91
N ARG A 224 -3.33 -0.35 -17.96
CA ARG A 224 -4.57 -1.10 -18.15
C ARG A 224 -4.26 -2.59 -18.07
N LEU A 225 -4.87 -3.27 -17.11
CA LEU A 225 -4.66 -4.70 -16.87
C LEU A 225 -6.01 -5.40 -16.88
N GLN A 226 -6.15 -6.44 -17.68
CA GLN A 226 -7.28 -7.36 -17.62
C GLN A 226 -6.98 -8.44 -16.57
N LEU A 227 -7.90 -8.65 -15.65
CA LEU A 227 -7.91 -9.79 -14.73
C LEU A 227 -9.11 -10.67 -15.08
N ALA A 228 -8.85 -11.87 -15.58
CA ALA A 228 -9.88 -12.82 -15.98
C ALA A 228 -9.79 -14.08 -15.11
N SER A 229 -10.93 -14.57 -14.63
CA SER A 229 -10.99 -15.83 -13.90
C SER A 229 -10.60 -16.97 -14.84
N VAL A 230 -9.62 -17.78 -14.44
CA VAL A 230 -9.31 -19.03 -15.13
C VAL A 230 -10.23 -20.11 -14.57
N LEU A 231 -11.10 -20.65 -15.41
CA LEU A 231 -11.81 -21.88 -15.07
C LEU A 231 -10.76 -22.97 -14.86
N PRO A 232 -10.73 -23.67 -13.71
CA PRO A 232 -9.98 -24.91 -13.62
C PRO A 232 -10.57 -25.85 -14.67
N ASP A 233 -9.72 -26.37 -15.55
CA ASP A 233 -10.12 -27.35 -16.55
C ASP A 233 -10.81 -28.50 -15.79
N SER A 234 -12.11 -28.67 -16.03
CA SER A 234 -12.90 -29.73 -15.41
C SER A 234 -12.34 -31.05 -15.95
N ALA A 235 -11.45 -31.68 -15.16
CA ALA A 235 -10.90 -32.99 -15.47
C ALA A 235 -12.02 -33.96 -15.87
N ALA A 236 -11.91 -34.44 -17.11
CA ALA A 236 -12.67 -35.55 -17.69
C ALA A 236 -12.36 -36.88 -16.99
#